data_AF-N2BCI8-F1
#
_entry.id   AF-N2BCI8-F1
#
_cell.length_a   1.000
_cell.length_b   1.000
_cell.length_c   1.000
_cell.angle_alpha   90.00
_cell.angle_beta   90.00
_cell.angle_gamma   90.00
#
_symmetry.space_group_name_H-M   'P 1'
#
loop_
_entity.id
_entity.type
_entity.pdbx_description
1 polymer ?
#
loop_
_entity_poly.entity_id
_entity_poly.type
_entity_poly.pdbx_seq_one_letter_code
_entity_poly.pdbx_strand_id
1 'polypeptide(L)'
;MKQGDFTEVAKHYHNRPAYSVMLLDKLIKCVNDTNKPLDKLRVVEVGAGTGKLTKILADDFGMNIRAVEPNDSMREEGKNYTKDSNISWCKGSGEDTGIESSSADWVIMASSFHWTDPKKSLPEFARILDDNYYHNVANNADNGGGGANLIKIPLHKTRQPILQQYGIRVI
;
A
#
# COMPACT_ATOMS: atom_id res chain seq x y z
N MET A 1 19.89 15.67 7.82
CA MET A 1 19.16 14.41 7.67
C MET A 1 19.28 13.94 6.24
N LYS A 2 19.51 12.65 6.00
CA LYS A 2 19.34 12.08 4.65
C LYS A 2 17.85 12.09 4.30
N GLN A 3 17.52 12.29 3.03
CA GLN A 3 16.14 12.25 2.57
C GLN A 3 15.55 10.85 2.86
N GLY A 4 14.39 10.78 3.51
CA GLY A 4 13.75 9.52 3.90
C GLY A 4 14.30 8.84 5.16
N ASP A 5 15.18 9.50 5.94
CA ASP A 5 15.61 9.00 7.25
C ASP A 5 14.59 9.38 8.33
N PHE A 6 13.91 8.38 8.89
CA PHE A 6 12.84 8.55 9.86
C PHE A 6 13.15 8.01 11.26
N THR A 7 14.40 7.61 11.49
CA THR A 7 14.87 6.89 12.68
C THR A 7 14.45 7.59 13.98
N GLU A 8 14.73 8.90 14.10
CA GLU A 8 14.48 9.69 15.31
C GLU A 8 12.99 10.03 15.54
N VAL A 9 12.16 9.93 14.49
CA VAL A 9 10.77 10.38 14.52
C VAL A 9 9.75 9.25 14.50
N ALA A 10 10.18 8.00 14.29
CA ALA A 10 9.29 6.83 14.19
C ALA A 10 8.28 6.74 15.34
N LYS A 11 8.75 6.92 16.58
CA LYS A 11 7.90 6.90 17.78
C LYS A 11 6.75 7.91 17.78
N HIS A 12 6.78 8.96 16.96
CA HIS A 12 5.76 10.01 16.89
C HIS A 12 4.74 9.81 15.77
N TYR A 13 4.95 8.84 14.88
CA TYR A 13 4.11 8.66 13.68
C TYR A 13 2.70 8.12 13.96
N HIS A 14 2.46 7.57 15.15
CA HIS A 14 1.12 7.16 15.58
C HIS A 14 0.10 8.31 15.56
N ASN A 15 0.55 9.56 15.68
CA ASN A 15 -0.29 10.76 15.71
C ASN A 15 -0.82 11.21 14.33
N ARG A 16 -0.37 10.62 13.22
CA ARG A 16 -0.89 10.99 11.89
C ARG A 16 -2.37 10.62 11.74
N PRO A 17 -3.17 11.32 10.91
CA PRO A 17 -4.56 10.93 10.67
C PRO A 17 -4.70 9.48 10.18
N ALA A 18 -5.79 8.81 10.57
CA ALA A 18 -6.13 7.49 10.06
C ALA A 18 -6.70 7.57 8.63
N TYR A 19 -6.68 6.46 7.90
CA TYR A 19 -7.24 6.36 6.56
C TYR A 19 -8.76 6.22 6.59
N SER A 20 -9.44 6.78 5.57
CA SER A 20 -10.89 6.65 5.46
C SER A 20 -11.30 5.22 5.10
N VAL A 21 -11.95 4.52 6.03
CA VAL A 21 -12.46 3.15 5.83
C VAL A 21 -13.40 3.08 4.62
N MET A 22 -14.21 4.12 4.37
CA MET A 22 -15.09 4.19 3.20
C MET A 22 -14.28 4.18 1.88
N LEU A 23 -13.14 4.90 1.84
CA LEU A 23 -12.29 4.92 0.65
C LEU A 23 -11.60 3.57 0.45
N LEU A 24 -11.14 2.95 1.54
CA LEU A 24 -10.54 1.62 1.50
C LEU A 24 -11.52 0.56 1.01
N ASP A 25 -12.75 0.53 1.53
CA ASP A 25 -13.81 -0.38 1.04
C ASP A 25 -14.03 -0.24 -0.48
N LYS A 26 -14.11 0.99 -0.99
CA LYS A 26 -14.24 1.25 -2.43
C LYS A 26 -13.02 0.77 -3.22
N LEU A 27 -11.82 0.97 -2.69
CA LEU A 27 -10.59 0.50 -3.34
C LEU A 27 -10.53 -1.01 -3.41
N ILE A 28 -10.86 -1.68 -2.31
CA ILE A 28 -10.89 -3.14 -2.21
C ILE A 28 -11.86 -3.70 -3.26
N LYS A 29 -13.06 -3.13 -3.39
CA LYS A 29 -14.02 -3.50 -4.43
C LYS A 29 -13.50 -3.27 -5.85
N CYS A 30 -12.66 -2.26 -6.08
CA CYS A 30 -12.06 -2.00 -7.40
C CYS A 30 -10.97 -3.02 -7.75
N VAL A 31 -10.16 -3.46 -6.79
CA VAL A 31 -9.01 -4.36 -7.04
C VAL A 31 -9.38 -5.84 -6.94
N ASN A 32 -10.41 -6.16 -6.17
CA ASN A 32 -10.89 -7.52 -5.98
C ASN A 32 -12.13 -7.81 -6.85
N ASP A 33 -12.03 -7.52 -8.14
CA ASP A 33 -13.11 -7.71 -9.11
C ASP A 33 -13.52 -9.18 -9.30
N THR A 34 -12.61 -10.11 -8.98
CA THR A 34 -12.87 -11.56 -8.95
C THR A 34 -13.56 -12.04 -7.66
N ASN A 35 -13.87 -11.15 -6.71
CA ASN A 35 -14.44 -11.48 -5.40
C ASN A 35 -13.68 -12.60 -4.66
N LYS A 36 -12.33 -12.56 -4.70
CA LYS A 36 -11.50 -13.47 -3.91
C LYS A 36 -11.79 -13.23 -2.42
N PRO A 37 -11.84 -14.26 -1.55
CA PRO A 37 -11.88 -14.04 -0.11
C PRO A 37 -10.75 -13.11 0.33
N LEU A 38 -11.04 -12.12 1.19
CA LEU A 38 -10.08 -11.05 1.52
C LEU A 38 -8.84 -11.58 2.26
N ASP A 39 -8.99 -12.66 3.03
CA ASP A 39 -7.90 -13.39 3.68
C ASP A 39 -7.02 -14.17 2.68
N LYS A 40 -7.47 -14.31 1.43
CA LYS A 40 -6.71 -14.95 0.33
C LYS A 40 -6.18 -13.94 -0.67
N LEU A 41 -6.59 -12.67 -0.60
CA LEU A 41 -6.03 -11.60 -1.42
C LEU A 41 -4.61 -11.29 -0.95
N ARG A 42 -3.62 -11.52 -1.81
CA ARG A 42 -2.20 -11.33 -1.51
C ARG A 42 -1.86 -9.84 -1.59
N VAL A 43 -1.90 -9.14 -0.47
CA VAL A 43 -1.65 -7.69 -0.44
C VAL A 43 -0.24 -7.38 0.04
N VAL A 44 0.46 -6.52 -0.69
CA VAL A 44 1.76 -5.97 -0.32
C VAL A 44 1.63 -4.48 -0.09
N GLU A 45 1.97 -4.00 1.11
CA GLU A 45 2.08 -2.57 1.40
C GLU A 45 3.55 -2.16 1.37
N VAL A 46 3.93 -1.23 0.50
CA VAL A 46 5.31 -0.74 0.35
C VAL A 46 5.49 0.65 0.98
N GLY A 47 6.52 0.79 1.80
CA GLY A 47 6.72 1.97 2.65
C GLY A 47 5.62 2.07 3.71
N ALA A 48 5.38 0.96 4.42
CA ALA A 48 4.31 0.83 5.41
C ALA A 48 4.49 1.71 6.66
N GLY A 49 5.70 2.26 6.87
CA GLY A 49 6.02 3.06 8.05
C GLY A 49 5.75 2.28 9.35
N THR A 50 5.03 2.92 10.28
CA THR A 50 4.62 2.29 11.55
C THR A 50 3.32 1.47 11.45
N GLY A 51 2.85 1.14 10.25
CA GLY A 51 1.78 0.15 10.05
C GLY A 51 0.34 0.66 10.20
N LYS A 52 0.09 1.97 10.07
CA LYS A 52 -1.25 2.54 10.30
C LYS A 52 -2.29 2.09 9.28
N LEU A 53 -1.96 2.10 7.99
CA LEU A 53 -2.82 1.51 6.96
C LEU A 53 -2.86 -0.01 7.10
N THR A 54 -1.70 -0.62 7.29
CA THR A 54 -1.53 -2.08 7.41
C THR A 54 -2.49 -2.66 8.44
N LYS A 55 -2.58 -2.05 9.62
CA LYS A 55 -3.47 -2.49 10.70
C LYS A 55 -4.94 -2.39 10.32
N ILE A 56 -5.36 -1.31 9.66
CA ILE A 56 -6.75 -1.14 9.20
C ILE A 56 -7.09 -2.24 8.18
N LEU A 57 -6.22 -2.51 7.21
CA LEU A 57 -6.45 -3.57 6.22
C LEU A 57 -6.51 -4.97 6.87
N ALA A 58 -5.67 -5.23 7.86
CA ALA A 58 -5.67 -6.51 8.56
C ALA A 58 -6.87 -6.69 9.50
N ASP A 59 -7.14 -5.72 10.37
CA ASP A 59 -8.11 -5.86 11.45
C ASP A 59 -9.54 -5.57 11.00
N ASP A 60 -9.76 -4.50 10.22
CA ASP A 60 -11.10 -4.07 9.82
C ASP A 60 -11.59 -4.83 8.58
N PHE A 61 -10.66 -5.25 7.70
CA PHE A 61 -10.98 -5.95 6.45
C PHE A 61 -10.57 -7.43 6.41
N GLY A 62 -9.88 -7.93 7.44
CA GLY A 62 -9.51 -9.35 7.54
C GLY A 62 -8.48 -9.82 6.52
N MET A 63 -7.64 -8.91 6.02
CA MET A 63 -6.66 -9.23 4.97
C MET A 63 -5.34 -9.75 5.54
N ASN A 64 -4.64 -10.55 4.74
CA ASN A 64 -3.27 -10.97 5.02
C ASN A 64 -2.32 -10.00 4.31
N ILE A 65 -1.59 -9.19 5.08
CA ILE A 65 -0.73 -8.14 4.52
C ILE A 65 0.75 -8.51 4.67
N ARG A 66 1.51 -8.29 3.60
CA ARG A 66 2.98 -8.28 3.62
C ARG A 66 3.46 -6.83 3.59
N ALA A 67 3.95 -6.35 4.72
CA ALA A 67 4.42 -4.97 4.89
C ALA A 67 5.93 -4.87 4.60
N VAL A 68 6.28 -4.01 3.65
CA VAL A 68 7.66 -3.71 3.24
C VAL A 68 8.00 -2.31 3.77
N GLU A 69 9.05 -2.22 4.59
CA GLU A 69 9.51 -0.93 5.13
C GLU A 69 11.05 -0.91 5.19
N PRO A 70 11.72 0.06 4.54
CA PRO A 70 13.18 0.11 4.51
C PRO A 70 13.80 0.56 5.83
N ASN A 71 13.15 1.44 6.59
CA ASN A 71 13.68 1.98 7.84
C ASN A 71 13.45 1.00 9.00
N ASP A 72 14.54 0.61 9.67
CA ASP A 72 14.49 -0.43 10.70
C ASP A 72 13.65 0.02 11.92
N SER A 73 13.77 1.27 12.37
CA SER A 73 12.99 1.82 13.49
C SER A 73 11.49 1.92 13.18
N MET A 74 11.12 2.39 11.99
CA MET A 74 9.72 2.40 11.53
C MET A 74 9.13 0.99 11.54
N ARG A 75 9.88 0.03 11.02
CA ARG A 75 9.46 -1.37 10.94
C ARG A 75 9.33 -2.02 12.32
N GLU A 76 10.19 -1.69 13.27
CA GLU A 76 10.10 -2.16 14.66
C GLU A 76 8.85 -1.60 15.36
N GLU A 77 8.59 -0.30 15.23
CA GLU A 77 7.36 0.31 15.75
C GLU A 77 6.12 -0.32 15.10
N GLY A 78 6.16 -0.56 13.79
CA GLY A 78 5.08 -1.24 13.06
C GLY A 78 4.82 -2.65 13.58
N LYS A 79 5.86 -3.48 13.73
CA LYS A 79 5.76 -4.83 14.30
C LYS A 79 5.14 -4.82 15.70
N ASN A 80 5.55 -3.86 16.54
CA ASN A 80 5.01 -3.73 17.90
C ASN A 80 3.53 -3.31 17.88
N TYR A 81 3.18 -2.34 17.03
CA TYR A 81 1.82 -1.84 16.88
C TYR A 81 0.85 -2.89 16.32
N THR A 82 1.34 -3.80 15.47
CA THR A 82 0.53 -4.81 14.78
C THR A 82 0.80 -6.24 15.25
N LYS A 83 1.36 -6.44 16.45
CA LYS A 83 1.80 -7.76 16.94
C LYS A 83 0.69 -8.81 17.01
N ASP A 84 -0.57 -8.38 17.17
CA ASP A 84 -1.76 -9.24 17.29
C ASP A 84 -2.56 -9.32 15.98
N SER A 85 -2.06 -8.72 14.89
CA SER A 85 -2.70 -8.64 13.58
C SER A 85 -2.06 -9.62 12.59
N ASN A 86 -2.78 -10.03 11.55
CA ASN A 86 -2.27 -10.95 10.53
C ASN A 86 -1.36 -10.26 9.48
N ILE A 87 -0.19 -9.82 9.93
CA ILE A 87 0.75 -9.02 9.15
C ILE A 87 2.14 -9.64 9.20
N SER A 88 2.76 -9.76 8.03
CA SER A 88 4.15 -10.20 7.88
C SER A 88 5.02 -9.03 7.45
N TRP A 89 6.07 -8.74 8.21
CA TRP A 89 6.95 -7.58 7.98
C TRP A 89 8.28 -8.01 7.37
N CYS A 90 8.74 -7.28 6.36
CA CYS A 90 10.05 -7.49 5.74
C CYS A 90 10.77 -6.17 5.45
N LYS A 91 12.11 -6.25 5.35
CA LYS A 91 12.96 -5.12 4.96
C LYS A 91 13.04 -5.09 3.44
N GLY A 92 12.77 -3.93 2.86
CA GLY A 92 12.83 -3.66 1.42
C GLY A 92 12.46 -2.21 1.13
N SER A 93 12.77 -1.71 -0.05
CA SER A 93 12.38 -0.37 -0.52
C SER A 93 11.38 -0.47 -1.68
N GLY A 94 10.97 0.68 -2.23
CA GLY A 94 10.14 0.69 -3.44
C GLY A 94 10.87 0.16 -4.66
N GLU A 95 12.19 0.33 -4.72
CA GLU A 95 13.07 -0.08 -5.82
C GLU A 95 13.55 -1.53 -5.71
N ASP A 96 13.55 -2.10 -4.51
CA ASP A 96 13.92 -3.48 -4.22
C ASP A 96 13.12 -3.96 -3.00
N THR A 97 11.98 -4.57 -3.27
CA THR A 97 11.01 -4.94 -2.23
C THR A 97 11.42 -6.19 -1.46
N GLY A 98 12.30 -7.02 -2.03
CA GLY A 98 12.61 -8.36 -1.53
C GLY A 98 11.45 -9.36 -1.65
N ILE A 99 10.36 -9.00 -2.34
CA ILE A 99 9.19 -9.85 -2.56
C ILE A 99 9.36 -10.69 -3.83
N GLU A 100 8.88 -11.92 -3.83
CA GLU A 100 8.98 -12.83 -4.97
C GLU A 100 8.14 -12.34 -6.15
N SER A 101 8.57 -12.63 -7.39
CA SER A 101 7.83 -12.22 -8.58
C SER A 101 6.44 -12.86 -8.64
N SER A 102 5.45 -12.13 -9.15
CA SER A 102 4.06 -12.60 -9.31
C SER A 102 3.42 -13.17 -8.04
N SER A 103 3.81 -12.63 -6.88
CA SER A 103 3.34 -13.07 -5.57
C SER A 103 2.31 -12.15 -4.91
N ALA A 104 1.99 -11.00 -5.53
CA ALA A 104 1.01 -10.04 -5.04
C ALA A 104 -0.21 -9.93 -5.98
N ASP A 105 -1.41 -9.94 -5.39
CA ASP A 105 -2.66 -9.55 -6.06
C ASP A 105 -2.90 -8.03 -5.95
N TRP A 106 -2.27 -7.37 -4.99
CA TRP A 106 -2.41 -5.93 -4.82
C TRP A 106 -1.16 -5.34 -4.18
N VAL A 107 -0.57 -4.34 -4.84
CA VAL A 107 0.46 -3.50 -4.25
C VAL A 107 -0.15 -2.14 -3.89
N ILE A 108 0.02 -1.73 -2.64
CA ILE A 108 -0.42 -0.43 -2.13
C ILE A 108 0.74 0.34 -1.48
N MET A 109 0.76 1.64 -1.70
CA MET A 109 1.62 2.58 -0.97
C MET A 109 0.77 3.67 -0.36
N ALA A 110 1.12 4.16 0.82
CA ALA A 110 0.33 5.16 1.52
C ALA A 110 1.21 6.29 2.05
N SER A 111 1.19 7.42 1.32
CA SER A 111 2.01 8.60 1.57
C SER A 111 3.52 8.30 1.57
N SER A 112 3.95 7.36 0.73
CA SER A 112 5.34 6.91 0.66
C SER A 112 5.95 6.91 -0.76
N PHE A 113 5.13 6.98 -1.82
CA PHE A 113 5.63 6.87 -3.20
C PHE A 113 6.60 7.99 -3.61
N HIS A 114 6.42 9.20 -3.07
CA HIS A 114 7.30 10.34 -3.30
C HIS A 114 8.73 10.15 -2.75
N TRP A 115 8.96 9.11 -1.94
CA TRP A 115 10.31 8.72 -1.49
C TRP A 115 11.02 7.76 -2.44
N THR A 116 10.34 7.30 -3.50
CA THR A 116 10.91 6.33 -4.45
C THR A 116 11.35 6.98 -5.76
N ASP A 117 12.26 6.33 -6.48
CA ASP A 117 12.54 6.60 -7.89
C ASP A 117 11.55 5.82 -8.78
N PRO A 118 10.56 6.48 -9.43
CA PRO A 118 9.55 5.80 -10.24
C PRO A 118 10.13 4.96 -11.38
N LYS A 119 11.33 5.30 -11.88
CA LYS A 119 11.99 4.51 -12.95
C LYS A 119 12.45 3.14 -12.46
N LYS A 120 12.60 2.97 -11.15
CA LYS A 120 13.02 1.72 -10.51
C LYS A 120 11.87 1.06 -9.77
N SER A 121 11.04 1.83 -9.09
CA SER A 121 9.95 1.29 -8.29
C SER A 121 8.78 0.77 -9.12
N LEU A 122 8.44 1.39 -10.25
CA LEU A 122 7.35 0.88 -11.11
C LEU A 122 7.68 -0.48 -11.74
N PRO A 123 8.88 -0.73 -12.31
CA PRO A 123 9.28 -2.07 -12.74
C PRO A 123 9.26 -3.10 -11.61
N GLU A 124 9.68 -2.71 -10.41
CA GLU A 124 9.68 -3.59 -9.24
C GLU A 124 8.26 -3.96 -8.80
N PHE A 125 7.33 -3.00 -8.78
CA PHE A 125 5.93 -3.28 -8.48
C PHE A 125 5.28 -4.16 -9.55
N ALA A 126 5.62 -3.93 -10.82
CA ALA A 126 5.17 -4.79 -11.91
C ALA A 126 5.73 -6.21 -11.76
N ARG A 127 6.99 -6.37 -11.33
CA ARG A 127 7.61 -7.69 -11.13
C ARG A 127 6.90 -8.51 -10.06
N ILE A 128 6.51 -7.90 -8.93
CA ILE A 128 5.91 -8.63 -7.80
C ILE A 128 4.41 -8.88 -7.97
N LEU A 129 3.74 -8.10 -8.83
CA LEU A 129 2.34 -8.31 -9.16
C LEU A 129 2.15 -9.55 -10.03
N ASP A 130 1.06 -10.26 -9.76
CA ASP A 130 0.48 -11.22 -10.69
C ASP A 130 -0.09 -10.46 -11.90
N ASP A 131 0.16 -10.94 -13.12
CA ASP A 131 -0.25 -10.31 -14.38
C ASP A 131 -1.77 -10.06 -14.46
N ASN A 132 -2.56 -10.73 -13.62
CA ASN A 132 -4.02 -10.57 -13.56
C ASN A 132 -4.49 -9.40 -12.67
N TYR A 133 -3.58 -8.70 -12.00
CA TYR A 133 -3.86 -7.80 -10.87
C TYR A 133 -3.21 -6.40 -10.99
N TYR A 134 -3.61 -5.50 -10.10
CA TYR A 134 -3.37 -4.05 -10.20
C TYR A 134 -2.49 -3.50 -9.06
N HIS A 135 -1.86 -2.34 -9.27
CA HIS A 135 -1.25 -1.54 -8.19
C HIS A 135 -1.96 -0.19 -7.99
N ASN A 136 -2.06 0.24 -6.74
CA ASN A 136 -2.60 1.54 -6.34
C ASN A 136 -1.57 2.31 -5.49
N VAL A 137 -1.37 3.59 -5.77
CA VAL A 137 -0.55 4.48 -4.94
C VAL A 137 -1.45 5.52 -4.28
N ALA A 138 -1.59 5.50 -2.96
CA ALA A 138 -2.28 6.53 -2.20
C ALA A 138 -1.29 7.59 -1.72
N ASN A 139 -1.42 8.84 -2.16
CA ASN A 139 -0.63 9.97 -1.68
C ASN A 139 -1.54 10.93 -0.90
N ASN A 140 -1.32 11.09 0.42
CA ASN A 140 -1.94 12.20 1.14
C ASN A 140 -1.09 13.45 0.91
N ALA A 141 -1.58 14.36 0.06
CA ALA A 141 -1.11 15.74 0.09
C ALA A 141 -1.84 16.44 1.24
N ASP A 142 -1.24 16.45 2.43
CA ASP A 142 -1.74 17.26 3.53
C ASP A 142 -1.65 18.73 3.12
N ASN A 143 -2.81 19.34 2.89
CA ASN A 143 -3.11 20.77 3.10
C ASN A 143 -4.65 20.92 3.15
N GLY A 144 -5.27 20.54 4.27
CA GLY A 144 -6.61 21.04 4.64
C GLY A 144 -7.84 20.36 4.02
N GLY A 145 -7.76 19.14 3.50
CA GLY A 145 -8.94 18.38 3.08
C GLY A 145 -8.61 16.91 2.85
N GLY A 146 -9.25 16.01 3.59
CA GLY A 146 -8.94 14.58 3.64
C GLY A 146 -9.22 13.82 2.33
N GLY A 147 -8.35 13.96 1.34
CA GLY A 147 -8.34 13.19 0.11
C GLY A 147 -6.97 12.54 -0.12
N ALA A 148 -6.89 11.23 0.06
CA ALA A 148 -5.77 10.46 -0.48
C ALA A 148 -5.88 10.48 -2.01
N ASN A 149 -4.90 11.09 -2.69
CA ASN A 149 -4.81 11.03 -4.14
C ASN A 149 -4.33 9.64 -4.55
N LEU A 150 -5.22 8.86 -5.13
CA LEU A 150 -4.94 7.51 -5.60
C LEU A 150 -4.46 7.55 -7.05
N ILE A 151 -3.18 7.30 -7.29
CA ILE A 151 -2.65 7.06 -8.63
C ILE A 151 -2.84 5.58 -8.94
N LYS A 152 -3.67 5.30 -9.95
CA LYS A 152 -3.88 3.97 -10.53
C LYS A 152 -3.06 3.88 -11.81
N ILE A 153 -2.28 2.83 -11.96
CA ILE A 153 -1.54 2.58 -13.21
C ILE A 153 -2.05 1.24 -13.76
N PRO A 154 -2.82 1.25 -14.85
CA PRO A 154 -3.39 0.02 -15.41
C PRO A 154 -2.34 -0.77 -16.20
N LEU A 155 -2.30 -2.09 -16.01
CA LEU A 155 -1.58 -3.02 -16.90
C LEU A 155 -2.48 -3.65 -17.98
N HIS A 156 -3.82 -3.61 -17.84
CA HIS A 156 -4.72 -4.22 -18.84
C HIS A 156 -5.77 -3.24 -19.41
N LYS A 157 -5.79 -3.09 -20.74
CA LYS A 157 -6.72 -2.19 -21.48
C LYS A 157 -8.19 -2.57 -21.33
N THR A 158 -8.53 -3.81 -21.00
CA THR A 158 -9.92 -4.32 -21.00
C THR A 158 -10.74 -3.93 -19.77
N ARG A 159 -10.14 -3.32 -18.74
CA ARG A 159 -10.81 -3.13 -17.44
C ARG A 159 -11.09 -1.66 -17.08
N GLN A 160 -10.92 -0.73 -18.02
CA GLN A 160 -11.35 0.68 -17.91
C GLN A 160 -12.86 0.91 -17.63
N PRO A 161 -13.82 0.08 -18.12
CA PRO A 161 -15.25 0.37 -17.98
C PRO A 161 -15.77 0.34 -16.53
N ILE A 162 -15.28 -0.57 -15.69
CA ILE A 162 -15.68 -0.69 -14.27
C ILE A 162 -15.31 0.59 -13.50
N LEU A 163 -14.22 1.25 -13.90
CA LEU A 163 -13.67 2.41 -13.20
C LEU A 163 -14.43 3.72 -13.46
N GLN A 164 -15.03 3.87 -14.65
CA GLN A 164 -15.91 5.00 -14.96
C GLN A 164 -17.19 4.98 -14.11
N GLN A 165 -17.70 3.79 -13.75
CA GLN A 165 -18.87 3.64 -12.90
C GLN A 165 -18.66 4.22 -11.49
N TYR A 166 -17.40 4.28 -11.01
CA TYR A 166 -17.06 4.83 -9.70
C TYR A 166 -16.48 6.26 -9.76
N GLY A 167 -16.52 6.93 -10.91
CA GLY A 167 -16.09 8.33 -11.06
C GLY A 167 -14.58 8.54 -10.97
N ILE A 168 -13.78 7.49 -11.19
CA ILE A 168 -12.32 7.54 -11.06
C ILE A 168 -11.70 7.77 -12.43
N ARG A 169 -10.99 8.90 -12.60
CA ARG A 169 -10.27 9.22 -13.85
C ARG A 169 -8.89 8.55 -13.86
N VAL A 170 -8.60 7.82 -14.94
CA VAL A 170 -7.27 7.30 -15.27
C VAL A 170 -6.56 8.41 -16.04
N ILE A 171 -5.38 8.83 -15.56
CA ILE A 171 -4.45 9.71 -16.28
C ILE A 171 -3.43 8.85 -17.02
#